data_AF-A0A355E2W5-F1
#
_entry.id   AF-A0A355E2W5-F1
#
_cell.length_a   1.000
_cell.length_b   1.000
_cell.length_c   1.000
_cell.angle_alpha   90.00
_cell.angle_beta   90.00
_cell.angle_gamma   90.00
#
_symmetry.space_group_name_H-M   'P 1'
#
loop_
_entity.id
_entity.type
_entity.pdbx_description
1 polymer ?
#
loop_
_entity_poly.entity_id
_entity_poly.type
_entity_poly.pdbx_seq_one_letter_code
_entity_poly.pdbx_strand_id
1 'polypeptide(L)' 'RSAEPLHGLTMLWEAAAEERLRRIPIPAVRAMVIRKVEAHARAQGLTVVDLAAYEAALAGGFPRP' A
#
# COMPACT_ATOMS: atom_id res chain seq x y z
N ARG A 1 2.31 -19.06 13.31
CA ARG A 1 1.71 -18.82 11.98
C ARG A 1 2.52 -17.68 11.37
N SER A 2 3.49 -17.99 10.52
CA SER A 2 4.40 -16.98 9.96
C SER A 2 3.63 -16.16 8.93
N ALA A 3 3.43 -14.87 9.19
CA ALA A 3 2.93 -13.98 8.15
C ALA A 3 4.02 -13.92 7.08
N GLU A 4 3.72 -14.38 5.86
CA GLU A 4 4.66 -14.23 4.75
C GLU A 4 5.03 -12.75 4.59
N PRO A 5 6.32 -12.42 4.45
CA PRO A 5 6.74 -11.04 4.26
C PRO A 5 6.07 -10.46 3.02
N LEU A 6 5.53 -9.26 3.16
CA LEU A 6 4.98 -8.51 2.03
C LEU A 6 6.13 -8.06 1.15
N HIS A 7 6.38 -8.80 0.06
CA HIS A 7 7.42 -8.44 -0.90
C HIS A 7 7.03 -7.18 -1.68
N GLY A 8 8.00 -6.28 -1.87
CA GLY A 8 7.85 -5.07 -2.68
C GLY A 8 7.49 -3.80 -1.91
N LEU A 9 7.41 -3.83 -0.58
CA LEU A 9 7.33 -2.61 0.24
C LEU A 9 8.68 -1.89 0.19
N THR A 10 8.67 -0.61 -0.17
CA THR A 10 9.86 0.26 -0.18
C THR A 10 9.76 1.40 0.83
N MET A 11 8.63 1.51 1.52
CA MET A 11 8.40 2.42 2.65
C MET A 11 8.07 1.63 3.93
N LEU A 12 8.02 2.34 5.05
CA LEU A 12 7.48 1.80 6.29
C LEU A 12 5.95 1.74 6.18
N TRP A 13 5.36 0.62 6.61
CA TRP A 13 3.91 0.42 6.61
C TRP A 13 3.46 0.06 8.02
N GLU A 14 2.32 0.61 8.43
CA GLU A 14 1.69 0.21 9.67
C GLU A 14 0.93 -1.11 9.51
N ALA A 15 0.81 -1.86 10.61
CA ALA A 15 0.14 -3.15 10.64
C ALA A 15 -1.29 -3.10 10.05
N ALA A 16 -2.01 -2.00 10.26
CA ALA A 16 -3.37 -1.82 9.73
C ALA A 16 -3.40 -1.74 8.18
N ALA A 17 -2.45 -1.04 7.57
CA ALA A 17 -2.32 -0.93 6.12
C ALA A 17 -1.79 -2.24 5.51
N GLU A 18 -0.82 -2.89 6.17
CA GLU A 18 -0.33 -4.21 5.75
C GLU A 18 -1.44 -5.27 5.74
N GLU A 19 -2.32 -5.26 6.74
CA GLU A 19 -3.43 -6.21 6.81
C GLU A 19 -4.39 -6.03 5.62
N ARG A 20 -4.60 -4.80 5.15
CA ARG A 20 -5.37 -4.56 3.91
C ARG A 20 -4.68 -5.14 2.69
N LEU A 21 -3.35 -5.04 2.59
CA LEU A 21 -2.59 -5.66 1.50
C LEU A 21 -2.67 -7.19 1.54
N ARG A 22 -2.60 -7.81 2.72
CA ARG A 22 -2.68 -9.28 2.88
C ARG A 22 -4.02 -9.82 2.40
N ARG A 23 -5.10 -9.06 2.51
CA ARG A 23 -6.44 -9.42 1.99
C ARG A 23 -6.53 -9.44 0.47
N ILE A 24 -5.59 -8.83 -0.26
CA ILE A 24 -5.56 -8.87 -1.72
C ILE A 24 -4.95 -10.21 -2.16
N PRO A 25 -5.73 -11.13 -2.74
CA PRO A 25 -5.24 -12.49 -3.02
C PRO A 25 -4.33 -12.55 -4.24
N ILE A 26 -4.45 -11.59 -5.16
CA ILE A 26 -3.70 -11.56 -6.42
C ILE A 26 -2.37 -10.81 -6.20
N PRO A 27 -1.20 -11.46 -6.31
CA PRO A 27 0.09 -10.81 -6.05
C PRO A 27 0.36 -9.58 -6.94
N ALA A 28 -0.03 -9.65 -8.21
CA ALA A 28 0.12 -8.54 -9.15
C ALA A 28 -0.70 -7.30 -8.72
N VAL A 29 -1.94 -7.51 -8.27
CA VAL A 29 -2.79 -6.42 -7.77
C VAL A 29 -2.22 -5.85 -6.47
N ARG A 30 -1.70 -6.70 -5.58
CA ARG A 30 -1.04 -6.26 -4.35
C ARG A 30 0.17 -5.37 -4.64
N ALA A 31 1.04 -5.79 -5.57
CA ALA A 31 2.20 -5.00 -5.98
C ALA A 31 1.81 -3.67 -6.63
N MET A 32 0.71 -3.64 -7.40
CA MET A 32 0.16 -2.40 -7.98
C MET A 32 -0.34 -1.45 -6.88
N VAL A 33 -1.08 -1.97 -5.88
CA VAL A 33 -1.58 -1.17 -4.76
C VAL A 33 -0.43 -0.61 -3.93
N ILE A 34 0.60 -1.41 -3.63
CA ILE A 34 1.80 -0.95 -2.91
C ILE A 34 2.41 0.26 -3.63
N ARG A 35 2.70 0.14 -4.93
CA ARG A 35 3.29 1.25 -5.71
C ARG A 35 2.43 2.51 -5.67
N LYS A 36 1.11 2.36 -5.80
CA LYS A 36 0.17 3.48 -5.80
C LYS A 36 0.14 4.19 -4.45
N VAL A 37 -0.01 3.42 -3.38
CA VAL A 37 -0.10 3.94 -2.02
C VAL A 37 1.21 4.62 -1.63
N GLU A 38 2.35 4.01 -1.92
CA GLU A 38 3.65 4.62 -1.62
C GLU A 38 3.92 5.88 -2.47
N ALA A 39 3.50 5.90 -3.74
CA ALA A 39 3.61 7.09 -4.57
C ALA A 39 2.75 8.24 -4.02
N HIS A 40 1.52 7.93 -3.59
CA HIS A 40 0.66 8.91 -2.94
C HIS A 40 1.26 9.40 -1.62
N ALA A 41 1.72 8.49 -0.76
CA ALA A 41 2.35 8.83 0.51
C ALA A 41 3.57 9.75 0.31
N ARG A 42 4.45 9.44 -0.64
CA ARG A 42 5.59 10.30 -1.01
C ARG A 42 5.13 11.66 -1.52
N ALA A 43 4.10 11.72 -2.34
CA ALA A 43 3.54 12.99 -2.85
C ALA A 43 2.95 13.86 -1.73
N GLN A 44 2.47 13.24 -0.64
CA GLN A 44 2.00 13.92 0.57
C GLN A 44 3.11 14.21 1.59
N GLY A 45 4.37 13.84 1.30
CA GLY A 45 5.49 14.01 2.24
C GLY A 45 5.48 13.04 3.43
N LEU A 46 4.69 11.97 3.35
CA LEU A 46 4.63 10.94 4.39
C LEU A 46 5.82 9.99 4.27
N THR A 47 6.34 9.56 5.41
CA THR A 47 7.43 8.57 5.52
C THR A 47 6.94 7.18 5.92
N VAL A 48 5.73 7.11 6.47
CA VAL A 48 5.03 5.89 6.91
C VAL A 48 3.67 5.85 6.22
N VAL A 49 3.30 4.67 5.73
CA VAL A 49 1.96 4.38 5.21
C VAL A 49 1.10 3.85 6.34
N ASP A 50 0.22 4.70 6.85
CA ASP A 50 -0.86 4.32 7.76
C ASP A 50 -2.12 3.91 6.98
N LEU A 51 -3.17 3.54 7.71
CA LEU A 51 -4.45 3.15 7.10
C LEU A 51 -5.10 4.32 6.32
N ALA A 52 -4.95 5.56 6.80
CA ALA A 52 -5.56 6.73 6.17
C ALA A 52 -4.91 7.03 4.82
N ALA A 53 -3.58 6.98 4.73
CA ALA A 53 -2.81 7.13 3.49
C ALA A 53 -3.14 6.02 2.49
N TYR A 54 -3.30 4.78 2.96
CA TYR A 54 -3.75 3.66 2.14
C TYR A 54 -5.14 3.93 1.53
N GLU A 55 -6.11 4.32 2.35
CA GLU A 55 -7.49 4.56 1.89
C GLU A 55 -7.57 5.79 0.98
N ALA A 56 -6.87 6.87 1.31
CA ALA A 56 -6.79 8.09 0.49
C ALA A 56 -6.21 7.79 -0.91
N ALA A 57 -5.14 6.99 -0.97
CA ALA A 57 -4.54 6.59 -2.25
C ALA A 57 -5.50 5.76 -3.12
N LEU A 58 -6.38 4.96 -2.52
CA LEU A 58 -7.39 4.19 -3.26
C LEU A 58 -8.58 5.04 -3.68
N ALA A 59 -9.01 5.99 -2.84
CA ALA A 59 -10.12 6.90 -3.12
C ALA A 59 -9.84 7.86 -4.28
N GLY A 60 -8.58 8.29 -4.45
CA GLY A 60 -8.17 9.25 -5.49
C GLY A 60 -8.23 8.76 -6.95
N GLY A 61 -8.75 7.55 -7.22
CA GLY A 61 -8.81 6.96 -8.56
C GLY A 61 -7.45 6.44 -9.05
N PHE A 62 -7.44 5.42 -9.91
CA PHE A 62 -6.18 4.96 -10.52
C PHE A 62 -5.72 5.99 -11.55
N PRO A 63 -4.49 6.54 -11.47
CA PRO A 63 -3.96 7.31 -12.57
C PRO A 63 -3.95 6.40 -13.80
N ARG A 64 -4.59 6.86 -14.87
CA ARG A 64 -4.54 6.16 -16.14
C ARG A 64 -3.12 6.28 -16.72
N PRO A 65 -2.63 5.24 -17.43
CA PRO A 65 -1.31 5.23 -18.04
C PRO A 65 -1.10 6.40 -19.00
#